data_AF-A0A9Q1C6V6-F1
#
_entry.id   AF-A0A9Q1C6V6-F1
#
_cell.length_a   1.000
_cell.length_b   1.000
_cell.length_c   1.000
_cell.angle_alpha   90.00
_cell.angle_beta   90.00
_cell.angle_gamma   90.00
#
_symmetry.space_group_name_H-M   'P 1'
#
loop_
_entity.id
_entity.type
_entity.pdbx_description
1 polymer ?
#
loop_
_entity_poly.entity_id
_entity_poly.type
_entity_poly.pdbx_seq_one_letter_code
_entity_poly.pdbx_strand_id
1 'polypeptide(L)'
;MSPESPPFPSHRQYLRYLQDYTDHFKLREYIQLNTEVIKIEKAEDYDVTGRWTIHIRQEGKEVVKQTFDFIMICSGYFTNPVMPPYPGMDEFTGSVSHSAHYRTNEHFADKNVLVLVLVTKERKKERKKERKKERKKERKKERKKERKKERKKERKKERKKERKKERRKEGKKERKKEGKKERKKERKKERKKERKKERKKERKKERKKERKKERKKERKKERKKERKKERKKQIKAKQKDKY
;
A
#
# COMPACT_ATOMS: atom_id res chain seq x y z
N MET A 1 14.28 -28.68 -25.26
CA MET A 1 15.33 -29.05 -26.22
C MET A 1 16.50 -29.54 -25.39
N SER A 2 17.11 -30.68 -25.74
CA SER A 2 18.21 -31.24 -24.94
C SER A 2 19.40 -30.26 -24.90
N PRO A 3 20.14 -30.15 -23.79
CA PRO A 3 21.41 -29.43 -23.75
C PRO A 3 22.39 -29.83 -24.85
N GLU A 4 22.30 -31.08 -25.33
CA GLU A 4 23.11 -31.64 -26.43
C GLU A 4 22.64 -31.22 -27.84
N SER A 5 21.58 -30.43 -27.94
CA SER A 5 21.06 -30.01 -29.26
C SER A 5 22.00 -28.99 -29.90
N PRO A 6 22.21 -29.03 -31.22
CA PRO A 6 23.04 -28.05 -31.90
C PRO A 6 22.45 -26.64 -31.76
N PRO A 7 23.28 -25.58 -31.77
CA PRO A 7 22.82 -24.20 -31.67
C PRO A 7 21.90 -23.79 -32.82
N PHE A 8 22.02 -24.44 -33.98
CA PHE A 8 21.14 -24.27 -35.13
C PHE A 8 20.46 -25.60 -35.47
N PRO A 9 19.33 -25.92 -34.85
CA PRO A 9 18.64 -27.17 -35.11
C PRO A 9 18.00 -27.18 -36.50
N SER A 10 18.04 -28.35 -37.13
CA SER A 10 17.25 -28.62 -38.33
C SER A 10 15.75 -28.50 -38.05
N HIS A 11 14.95 -28.28 -39.09
CA HIS A 11 13.48 -28.25 -38.98
C HIS A 11 12.91 -29.54 -38.38
N ARG A 12 13.54 -30.70 -38.63
CA ARG A 12 13.15 -31.99 -38.05
C ARG A 12 13.38 -32.04 -36.54
N GLN A 13 14.55 -31.60 -36.08
CA GLN A 13 14.87 -31.52 -34.64
C GLN A 13 13.94 -30.54 -33.92
N TYR A 14 13.64 -29.40 -34.55
CA TYR A 14 12.74 -28.41 -33.98
C TYR A 14 11.30 -28.94 -33.90
N LEU A 15 10.80 -29.61 -34.94
CA LEU A 15 9.50 -30.27 -34.92
C LEU A 15 9.43 -31.31 -33.79
N ARG A 16 10.48 -32.13 -33.64
CA ARG A 16 10.55 -33.12 -32.57
C ARG A 16 10.48 -32.48 -31.19
N TYR A 17 11.22 -31.39 -30.99
CA TYR A 17 11.14 -30.62 -29.75
C TYR A 17 9.72 -30.11 -29.46
N LEU A 18 9.00 -29.60 -30.46
CA LEU A 18 7.62 -29.16 -30.27
C LEU A 18 6.70 -30.32 -29.90
N GLN A 19 6.86 -31.48 -30.54
CA GLN A 19 6.10 -32.69 -30.22
C GLN A 19 6.37 -33.15 -28.78
N ASP A 20 7.64 -33.25 -28.39
CA ASP A 20 8.04 -33.62 -27.03
C ASP A 20 7.51 -32.60 -25.99
N TYR A 21 7.49 -31.32 -26.33
CA TYR A 21 6.91 -30.27 -25.48
C TYR A 21 5.40 -30.46 -25.31
N THR A 22 4.68 -30.73 -26.41
CA THR A 22 3.24 -31.03 -26.38
C THR A 22 2.95 -32.25 -25.52
N ASP A 23 3.78 -33.30 -25.60
CA ASP A 23 3.65 -34.51 -24.79
C ASP A 23 3.95 -34.28 -23.31
N HIS A 24 5.07 -33.62 -23.00
CA HIS A 24 5.51 -33.35 -21.64
C HIS A 24 4.46 -32.57 -20.84
N PHE A 25 3.81 -31.59 -21.48
CA PHE A 25 2.77 -30.77 -20.86
C PHE A 25 1.35 -31.27 -21.11
N LYS A 26 1.19 -32.47 -21.71
CA LYS A 26 -0.11 -33.10 -22.01
C LYS A 26 -1.06 -32.17 -22.78
N LEU A 27 -0.53 -31.43 -23.74
CA LEU A 27 -1.32 -30.44 -24.49
C LEU A 27 -2.14 -31.09 -25.61
N ARG A 28 -1.84 -32.35 -25.99
CA ARG A 28 -2.50 -33.03 -27.11
C ARG A 28 -4.02 -33.11 -26.97
N GLU A 29 -4.53 -33.32 -25.76
CA GLU A 29 -5.97 -33.44 -25.49
C GLU A 29 -6.76 -32.15 -25.79
N TYR A 30 -6.08 -30.99 -25.81
CA TYR A 30 -6.69 -29.69 -26.10
C TYR A 30 -6.54 -29.26 -27.56
N ILE A 31 -5.87 -30.07 -28.41
CA ILE A 31 -5.58 -29.74 -29.80
C ILE A 31 -6.45 -30.58 -30.71
N GLN A 32 -7.36 -29.92 -31.43
CA GLN A 32 -8.16 -30.55 -32.48
C GLN A 32 -7.49 -30.26 -33.83
N LEU A 33 -6.77 -31.24 -34.37
CA LEU A 33 -6.21 -31.17 -35.72
C LEU A 33 -7.31 -31.32 -36.78
N ASN A 34 -6.98 -31.04 -38.05
CA ASN A 34 -7.91 -31.13 -39.18
C ASN A 34 -9.22 -30.34 -38.96
N THR A 35 -9.13 -29.25 -38.19
CA THR A 35 -10.26 -28.40 -37.81
C THR A 35 -9.90 -26.97 -38.18
N GLU A 36 -10.50 -26.47 -39.26
CA GLU A 36 -10.28 -25.12 -39.77
C GLU A 36 -11.24 -24.15 -39.10
N VAL A 37 -10.72 -23.01 -38.63
CA VAL A 37 -11.55 -21.90 -38.13
C VAL A 37 -11.83 -20.95 -39.30
N ILE A 38 -13.07 -20.91 -39.77
CA ILE A 38 -13.49 -20.13 -40.95
C ILE A 38 -13.82 -18.69 -40.57
N LYS A 39 -14.52 -18.51 -39.45
CA LYS A 39 -15.05 -17.21 -39.04
C LYS A 39 -15.03 -17.08 -37.52
N ILE A 40 -14.74 -15.87 -37.06
CA ILE A 40 -14.83 -15.48 -35.66
C ILE A 40 -15.70 -14.24 -35.58
N GLU A 41 -16.73 -14.28 -34.76
CA GLU A 41 -17.63 -13.15 -34.53
C GLU A 41 -17.98 -13.02 -33.06
N LYS A 42 -18.47 -11.84 -32.67
CA LYS A 42 -19.01 -11.64 -31.33
C LYS A 42 -20.25 -12.51 -31.16
N ALA A 43 -20.42 -13.12 -29.99
CA ALA A 43 -21.67 -13.81 -29.68
C ALA A 43 -22.85 -12.83 -29.64
N GLU A 44 -24.07 -13.35 -29.77
CA GLU A 44 -25.29 -12.54 -29.73
C GLU A 44 -25.43 -11.75 -28.42
N ASP A 45 -24.98 -12.34 -27.30
CA ASP A 45 -25.01 -11.75 -25.97
C ASP A 45 -23.70 -11.06 -25.57
N TYR A 46 -22.84 -10.71 -26.53
CA TYR A 46 -21.49 -10.19 -26.30
C TYR A 46 -21.46 -8.98 -25.37
N ASP A 47 -22.41 -8.05 -25.49
CA ASP A 47 -22.38 -6.83 -24.68
C ASP A 47 -22.61 -7.09 -23.19
N VAL A 48 -23.17 -8.27 -22.85
CA VAL A 48 -23.33 -8.75 -21.48
C VAL A 48 -22.19 -9.70 -21.09
N THR A 49 -21.85 -10.67 -21.96
CA THR A 49 -20.96 -11.78 -21.61
C THR A 49 -19.52 -11.60 -22.07
N GLY A 50 -19.29 -10.84 -23.13
CA GLY A 50 -18.00 -10.68 -23.80
C GLY A 50 -17.55 -11.90 -24.62
N ARG A 51 -18.42 -12.91 -24.81
CA ARG A 51 -18.10 -14.18 -25.45
C ARG A 51 -18.07 -14.11 -26.97
N TRP A 52 -17.32 -15.00 -27.59
CA TRP A 52 -17.13 -15.07 -29.03
C TRP A 52 -17.68 -16.36 -29.60
N THR A 53 -18.26 -16.29 -30.79
CA THR A 53 -18.69 -17.45 -31.56
C THR A 53 -17.68 -17.71 -32.68
N ILE A 54 -17.16 -18.93 -32.75
CA ILE A 54 -16.30 -19.40 -33.83
C ILE A 54 -17.06 -20.38 -34.72
N HIS A 55 -16.77 -20.33 -36.02
CA HIS A 55 -17.30 -21.26 -37.02
C HIS A 55 -16.16 -22.17 -37.45
N ILE A 56 -16.31 -23.46 -37.19
CA ILE A 56 -15.28 -24.47 -37.46
C ILE A 56 -15.76 -25.44 -38.54
N ARG A 57 -14.82 -25.88 -39.38
CA ARG A 57 -15.04 -26.92 -40.39
C ARG A 57 -14.02 -28.02 -40.23
N GLN A 58 -14.51 -29.24 -40.12
CA GLN A 58 -13.70 -30.44 -40.24
C GLN A 58 -13.90 -31.03 -41.64
N GLU A 59 -12.87 -31.71 -42.14
CA GLU A 59 -12.93 -32.34 -43.46
C GLU A 59 -14.13 -33.30 -43.56
N GLY A 60 -14.92 -33.15 -44.63
CA GLY A 60 -16.13 -33.95 -44.87
C GLY A 60 -17.32 -33.65 -43.95
N LYS A 61 -17.25 -32.63 -43.08
CA LYS A 61 -18.32 -32.27 -42.15
C LYS A 61 -18.87 -30.86 -42.42
N GLU A 62 -20.11 -30.64 -41.99
CA GLU A 62 -20.72 -29.31 -42.01
C GLU A 62 -20.03 -28.35 -41.03
N VAL A 63 -20.25 -27.06 -41.26
CA VAL A 63 -19.72 -26.00 -40.42
C VAL A 63 -20.49 -25.95 -39.10
N VAL A 64 -19.76 -26.04 -37.98
CA VAL A 64 -20.34 -26.01 -36.63
C VAL A 64 -19.95 -24.73 -35.92
N LYS A 65 -20.85 -24.20 -35.09
CA LYS A 65 -20.60 -23.03 -34.24
C LYS A 65 -20.23 -23.46 -32.82
N GLN A 66 -19.25 -22.79 -32.22
CA GLN A 66 -18.89 -22.96 -30.82
C GLN A 66 -18.64 -21.61 -30.15
N THR A 67 -19.02 -21.48 -28.88
CA THR A 67 -18.92 -20.22 -28.12
C THR A 67 -17.85 -20.33 -27.04
N PHE A 68 -16.99 -19.32 -26.94
CA PHE A 68 -15.87 -19.27 -26.00
C PHE A 68 -15.79 -17.91 -25.30
N ASP A 69 -15.31 -17.89 -24.05
CA ASP A 69 -15.11 -16.65 -23.29
C ASP A 69 -13.97 -15.80 -23.87
N PHE A 70 -12.91 -16.45 -24.34
CA PHE A 70 -11.71 -15.79 -24.85
C PHE A 70 -11.19 -16.48 -26.10
N ILE A 71 -10.58 -15.69 -26.97
CA ILE A 71 -9.91 -16.16 -28.18
C ILE A 71 -8.46 -15.70 -28.18
N MET A 72 -7.56 -16.63 -28.48
CA MET A 72 -6.15 -16.36 -28.76
C MET A 72 -5.86 -16.73 -30.22
N ILE A 73 -5.40 -15.77 -31.01
CA ILE A 73 -5.09 -15.98 -32.43
C ILE A 73 -3.61 -16.34 -32.57
N CYS A 74 -3.35 -17.56 -33.05
CA CYS A 74 -2.00 -18.12 -33.21
C CYS A 74 -1.73 -18.63 -34.65
N SER A 75 -2.43 -18.10 -35.65
CA SER A 75 -2.35 -18.55 -37.06
C SER A 75 -1.04 -18.20 -37.78
N GLY A 76 -0.18 -17.36 -37.19
CA GLY A 76 1.07 -16.92 -37.81
C GLY A 76 0.85 -15.88 -38.94
N TYR A 77 1.95 -15.46 -39.57
CA TYR A 77 1.94 -14.41 -40.62
C TYR A 77 2.60 -14.86 -41.93
N PHE A 78 3.35 -15.97 -41.94
CA PHE A 78 4.23 -16.35 -43.06
C PHE A 78 3.62 -17.40 -44.02
N THR A 79 2.31 -17.56 -44.02
CA THR A 79 1.62 -18.61 -44.79
C THR A 79 1.22 -18.17 -46.20
N ASN A 80 0.77 -16.93 -46.36
CA ASN A 80 0.30 -16.42 -47.65
C ASN A 80 1.44 -15.73 -48.39
N PRO A 81 1.92 -16.29 -49.52
CA PRO A 81 2.95 -15.64 -50.33
C PRO A 81 2.41 -14.35 -50.95
N VAL A 82 3.27 -13.33 -51.04
CA VAL A 82 2.92 -12.06 -51.71
C VAL A 82 3.92 -11.86 -52.84
N MET A 83 3.42 -11.93 -54.07
CA MET A 83 4.19 -11.66 -55.28
C MET A 83 3.79 -10.28 -55.82
N PRO A 84 4.52 -9.20 -55.46
CA PRO A 84 4.20 -7.89 -55.98
C PRO A 84 4.52 -7.81 -57.49
N PRO A 85 3.71 -7.09 -58.28
CA PRO A 85 4.02 -6.87 -59.69
C PRO A 85 5.32 -6.06 -59.83
N TYR A 86 6.09 -6.37 -60.86
CA TYR A 86 7.33 -5.67 -61.20
C TYR A 86 7.33 -5.35 -62.70
N PRO A 87 7.77 -4.15 -63.14
CA PRO A 87 7.83 -3.81 -64.56
C PRO A 87 8.63 -4.83 -65.37
N GLY A 88 8.09 -5.27 -66.50
CA GLY A 88 8.72 -6.29 -67.36
C GLY A 88 8.58 -7.73 -66.85
N MET A 89 7.84 -7.98 -65.77
CA MET A 89 7.60 -9.35 -65.27
C MET A 89 6.84 -10.20 -66.30
N ASP A 90 5.91 -9.61 -67.05
CA ASP A 90 5.12 -10.32 -68.08
C ASP A 90 5.93 -10.62 -69.36
N GLU A 91 7.03 -9.90 -69.59
CA GLU A 91 7.95 -10.11 -70.72
C GLU A 91 8.99 -11.20 -70.41
N PHE A 92 9.14 -11.57 -69.14
CA PHE A 92 10.09 -12.59 -68.73
C PHE A 92 9.60 -13.98 -69.15
N THR A 93 10.38 -14.64 -70.01
CA THR A 93 10.04 -15.97 -70.57
C THR A 93 10.41 -17.13 -69.66
N GLY A 94 11.14 -16.87 -68.56
CA GLY A 94 11.52 -17.89 -67.59
C GLY A 94 10.46 -18.13 -66.50
N SER A 95 10.74 -19.07 -65.60
CA SER A 95 9.84 -19.38 -64.49
C SER A 95 10.04 -18.42 -63.31
N VAL A 96 8.95 -17.83 -62.81
CA VAL A 96 8.94 -17.02 -61.57
C VAL A 96 8.28 -17.83 -60.45
N SER A 97 8.91 -17.88 -59.27
CA SER A 97 8.37 -18.58 -58.10
C SER A 97 8.64 -17.81 -56.81
N HIS A 98 7.69 -17.83 -55.88
CA HIS A 98 7.85 -17.25 -54.54
C HIS A 98 8.59 -18.24 -53.62
N SER A 99 9.42 -17.74 -52.71
CA SER A 99 10.23 -18.57 -51.79
C SER A 99 9.41 -19.56 -50.94
N ALA A 100 8.14 -19.25 -50.67
CA ALA A 100 7.19 -20.15 -49.99
C ALA A 100 7.00 -21.51 -50.71
N HIS A 101 7.21 -21.56 -52.03
CA HIS A 101 7.10 -22.77 -52.85
C HIS A 101 8.45 -23.47 -53.08
N TYR A 102 9.57 -22.87 -52.67
CA TYR A 102 10.88 -23.51 -52.76
C TYR A 102 10.99 -24.67 -51.75
N ARG A 103 11.48 -25.83 -52.19
CA ARG A 103 11.64 -27.03 -51.34
C ARG A 103 13.01 -27.67 -51.52
N THR A 104 13.42 -27.89 -52.76
CA THR A 104 14.71 -28.45 -53.14
C THR A 104 15.31 -27.62 -54.26
N ASN A 105 16.62 -27.79 -54.49
CA ASN A 105 17.36 -27.10 -55.56
C ASN A 105 17.26 -27.81 -56.92
N GLU A 106 16.72 -29.03 -56.97
CA GLU A 106 16.70 -29.90 -58.15
C GLU A 106 16.14 -29.21 -59.41
N HIS A 107 15.02 -28.48 -59.28
CA HIS A 107 14.40 -27.78 -60.41
C HIS A 107 15.21 -26.60 -60.97
N PHE A 108 16.28 -26.22 -60.28
CA PHE A 108 17.14 -25.08 -60.60
C PHE A 108 18.58 -25.50 -60.94
N ALA A 109 18.89 -26.79 -60.92
CA ALA A 109 20.19 -27.30 -61.36
C ALA A 109 20.48 -26.84 -62.80
N ASP A 110 21.72 -26.40 -63.04
CA ASP A 110 22.23 -25.94 -64.35
C ASP A 110 21.45 -24.77 -64.98
N LYS A 111 20.64 -24.05 -64.19
CA LYS A 111 19.91 -22.84 -64.63
C LYS A 111 20.55 -21.57 -64.09
N ASN A 112 20.37 -20.49 -64.83
CA ASN A 112 20.65 -19.14 -64.32
C ASN A 112 19.51 -18.72 -63.39
N VAL A 113 19.81 -18.51 -62.11
CA VAL A 113 18.82 -18.19 -61.07
C VAL A 113 19.08 -16.81 -60.48
N LEU A 114 18.04 -15.97 -60.44
CA LEU A 114 18.04 -14.68 -59.75
C LEU A 114 17.16 -14.75 -58.51
N VAL A 115 17.73 -14.49 -57.34
CA VAL A 115 16.99 -14.41 -56.08
C VAL A 115 16.67 -12.95 -55.77
N LEU A 116 15.38 -12.61 -55.79
CA LEU A 116 14.91 -11.27 -55.44
C LEU A 116 14.47 -11.21 -53.98
N VAL A 117 15.18 -10.41 -53.18
CA VAL A 117 14.78 -10.08 -51.80
C VAL A 117 14.16 -8.69 -51.78
N LEU A 118 12.84 -8.63 -51.93
CA LEU A 118 12.12 -7.36 -51.92
C LEU A 118 11.81 -6.93 -50.49
N VAL A 119 12.45 -5.83 -50.06
CA VAL A 119 12.09 -5.14 -48.82
C VAL A 119 11.22 -3.95 -49.17
N THR A 120 9.89 -4.12 -49.12
CA THR A 120 8.96 -3.04 -49.47
C THR A 120 9.12 -1.86 -48.50
N LYS A 121 9.22 -0.63 -49.05
CA LYS A 121 9.26 0.62 -48.27
C LYS A 121 8.00 0.79 -47.42
N GLU A 122 6.88 0.24 -47.85
CA GLU A 122 5.61 0.23 -47.11
C GLU A 122 5.72 -0.54 -45.80
N ARG A 123 6.38 -1.72 -45.80
CA ARG A 123 6.67 -2.46 -44.56
C ARG A 123 7.54 -1.65 -43.59
N LYS A 124 8.44 -0.79 -44.08
CA LYS A 124 9.19 0.17 -43.24
C LYS A 124 8.28 1.27 -42.67
N LYS A 125 7.30 1.79 -43.43
CA LYS A 125 6.35 2.83 -42.99
C LYS A 125 5.34 2.27 -41.99
N GLU A 126 4.83 1.07 -42.25
CA GLU A 126 3.89 0.35 -41.41
C GLU A 126 4.54 -0.07 -40.08
N ARG A 127 5.75 -0.65 -40.13
CA ARG A 127 6.56 -0.96 -38.93
C ARG A 127 6.89 0.31 -38.12
N LYS A 128 7.16 1.45 -38.77
CA LYS A 128 7.31 2.76 -38.10
C LYS A 128 6.00 3.22 -37.43
N LYS A 129 4.85 2.99 -38.05
CA LYS A 129 3.51 3.36 -37.53
C LYS A 129 3.13 2.48 -36.33
N GLU A 130 3.34 1.17 -36.40
CA GLU A 130 3.14 0.22 -35.30
C GLU A 130 4.02 0.56 -34.11
N ARG A 131 5.33 0.75 -34.32
CA ARG A 131 6.28 1.12 -33.26
C ARG A 131 5.91 2.45 -32.58
N LYS A 132 5.38 3.42 -33.34
CA LYS A 132 4.83 4.68 -32.77
C LYS A 132 3.58 4.43 -31.92
N LYS A 133 2.67 3.55 -32.36
CA LYS A 133 1.43 3.19 -31.63
C LYS A 133 1.75 2.46 -30.33
N GLU A 134 2.69 1.53 -30.38
CA GLU A 134 3.16 0.76 -29.22
C GLU A 134 3.84 1.66 -28.18
N ARG A 135 4.79 2.51 -28.60
CA ARG A 135 5.42 3.53 -27.73
C ARG A 135 4.40 4.46 -27.08
N LYS A 136 3.35 4.88 -27.80
CA LYS A 136 2.25 5.70 -27.22
C LYS A 136 1.46 4.93 -26.17
N LYS A 137 1.19 3.63 -26.38
CA LYS A 137 0.48 2.76 -25.44
C LYS A 137 1.31 2.55 -24.17
N GLU A 138 2.61 2.32 -24.32
CA GLU A 138 3.56 2.14 -23.23
C GLU A 138 3.71 3.41 -22.38
N ARG A 139 3.95 4.58 -23.01
CA ARG A 139 3.96 5.89 -22.31
C ARG A 139 2.67 6.17 -21.55
N LYS A 140 1.50 5.82 -22.10
CA LYS A 140 0.21 5.97 -21.41
C LYS A 140 0.12 5.07 -20.17
N LYS A 141 0.61 3.82 -20.26
CA LYS A 141 0.66 2.89 -19.10
C LYS A 141 1.60 3.41 -18.01
N GLU A 142 2.76 3.91 -18.40
CA GLU A 142 3.78 4.43 -17.49
C GLU A 142 3.29 5.67 -16.75
N ARG A 143 2.73 6.67 -17.47
CA ARG A 143 2.08 7.85 -16.85
C ARG A 143 0.97 7.49 -15.87
N LYS A 144 0.15 6.46 -16.18
CA LYS A 144 -0.89 5.97 -15.26
C LYS A 144 -0.29 5.35 -13.99
N LYS A 145 0.81 4.58 -14.10
CA LYS A 145 1.53 4.02 -12.94
C LYS A 145 2.13 5.12 -12.08
N GLU A 146 2.74 6.12 -12.70
CA GLU A 146 3.40 7.24 -12.01
C GLU A 146 2.38 8.10 -11.24
N ARG A 147 1.27 8.52 -11.88
CA ARG A 147 0.16 9.21 -11.21
C ARG A 147 -0.42 8.43 -10.03
N LYS A 148 -0.53 7.10 -10.14
CA LYS A 148 -0.99 6.24 -9.02
C LYS A 148 0.02 6.24 -7.86
N LYS A 149 1.32 6.21 -8.13
CA LYS A 149 2.39 6.28 -7.12
C LYS A 149 2.39 7.64 -6.42
N GLU A 150 2.23 8.72 -7.17
CA GLU A 150 2.22 10.09 -6.66
C GLU A 150 1.02 10.35 -5.75
N ARG A 151 -0.20 10.00 -6.18
CA ARG A 151 -1.42 10.05 -5.35
C ARG A 151 -1.29 9.25 -4.05
N LYS A 152 -0.65 8.07 -4.09
CA LYS A 152 -0.38 7.27 -2.88
C LYS A 152 0.60 7.97 -1.93
N LYS A 153 1.63 8.66 -2.45
CA LYS A 153 2.58 9.44 -1.64
C LYS A 153 1.91 10.65 -0.99
N GLU A 154 1.09 11.40 -1.74
CA GLU A 154 0.33 12.53 -1.20
C GLU A 154 -0.62 12.09 -0.08
N ARG A 155 -1.47 11.09 -0.31
CA ARG A 155 -2.38 10.56 0.72
C ARG A 155 -1.64 10.11 1.99
N LYS A 156 -0.45 9.51 1.86
CA LYS A 156 0.39 9.15 3.01
C LYS A 156 0.93 10.37 3.76
N LYS A 157 1.35 11.43 3.05
CA LYS A 157 1.81 12.69 3.66
C LYS A 157 0.67 13.40 4.39
N GLU A 158 -0.51 13.45 3.80
CA GLU A 158 -1.73 14.04 4.38
C GLU A 158 -2.12 13.33 5.68
N ARG A 159 -2.27 12.00 5.64
CA ARG A 159 -2.57 11.19 6.84
C ARG A 159 -1.55 11.37 7.96
N LYS A 160 -0.26 11.52 7.64
CA LYS A 160 0.79 11.80 8.64
C LYS A 160 0.64 13.20 9.26
N LYS A 161 0.27 14.21 8.46
CA LYS A 161 0.01 15.57 8.96
C LYS A 161 -1.22 15.61 9.87
N GLU A 162 -2.32 14.95 9.48
CA GLU A 162 -3.52 14.84 10.31
C GLU A 162 -3.23 14.15 11.64
N ARG A 163 -2.62 12.96 11.64
CA ARG A 163 -2.23 12.25 12.87
C ARG A 163 -1.35 13.08 13.80
N LYS A 164 -0.40 13.87 13.25
CA LYS A 164 0.43 14.78 14.05
C LYS A 164 -0.39 15.93 14.67
N LYS A 165 -1.36 16.48 13.95
CA LYS A 165 -2.28 17.50 14.45
C LYS A 165 -3.18 16.95 15.57
N GLU A 166 -3.72 15.75 15.39
CA GLU A 166 -4.53 15.05 16.39
C GLU A 166 -3.76 14.78 17.67
N ARG A 167 -2.58 14.14 17.58
CA ARG A 167 -1.72 13.88 18.74
C ARG A 167 -1.33 15.16 19.50
N ARG A 168 -1.08 16.27 18.79
CA ARG A 168 -0.82 17.57 19.42
C ARG A 168 -2.04 18.11 20.16
N LYS A 169 -3.25 17.93 19.62
CA LYS A 169 -4.50 18.36 20.29
C LYS A 169 -4.79 17.50 21.52
N GLU A 170 -4.62 16.19 21.44
CA GLU A 170 -4.77 15.27 22.58
C GLU A 170 -3.75 15.58 23.68
N GLY A 171 -2.45 15.65 23.35
CA GLY A 171 -1.41 15.93 24.34
C GLY A 171 -1.59 17.29 25.04
N LYS A 172 -2.11 18.32 24.34
CA LYS A 172 -2.47 19.60 24.96
C LYS A 172 -3.66 19.48 25.91
N LYS A 173 -4.68 18.67 25.57
CA LYS A 173 -5.83 18.40 26.46
C LYS A 173 -5.40 17.63 27.71
N GLU A 174 -4.52 16.65 27.54
CA GLU A 174 -4.02 15.79 28.61
C GLU A 174 -3.16 16.57 29.61
N ARG A 175 -2.17 17.34 29.12
CA ARG A 175 -1.37 18.25 29.98
C ARG A 175 -2.22 19.27 30.74
N LYS A 176 -3.28 19.80 30.12
CA LYS A 176 -4.23 20.71 30.82
C LYS A 176 -5.00 20.00 31.93
N LYS A 177 -5.38 18.72 31.74
CA LYS A 177 -6.05 17.91 32.77
C LYS A 177 -5.10 17.56 33.90
N GLU A 178 -3.89 17.12 33.61
CA GLU A 178 -2.86 16.81 34.62
C GLU A 178 -2.47 18.04 35.43
N GLY A 179 -2.14 19.15 34.77
CA GLY A 179 -1.77 20.38 35.47
C GLY A 179 -2.88 20.91 36.38
N LYS A 180 -4.17 20.75 36.00
CA LYS A 180 -5.31 21.06 36.88
C LYS A 180 -5.40 20.12 38.09
N LYS A 181 -5.14 18.82 37.91
CA LYS A 181 -5.11 17.83 39.02
C LYS A 181 -3.96 18.13 39.99
N GLU A 182 -2.79 18.46 39.47
CA GLU A 182 -1.58 18.71 40.24
C GLU A 182 -1.69 20.00 41.07
N ARG A 183 -2.13 21.11 40.46
CA ARG A 183 -2.45 22.35 41.18
C ARG A 183 -3.51 22.16 42.27
N LYS A 184 -4.51 21.31 42.04
CA LYS A 184 -5.51 20.97 43.08
C LYS A 184 -4.88 20.20 44.25
N LYS A 185 -3.95 19.28 43.99
CA LYS A 185 -3.22 18.54 45.04
C LYS A 185 -2.31 19.47 45.83
N GLU A 186 -1.59 20.36 45.17
CA GLU A 186 -0.73 21.35 45.82
C GLU A 186 -1.50 22.30 46.72
N ARG A 187 -2.56 22.96 46.20
CA ARG A 187 -3.44 23.83 47.01
C ARG A 187 -4.02 23.12 48.23
N LYS A 188 -4.38 21.83 48.10
CA LYS A 188 -4.86 21.03 49.25
C LYS A 188 -3.75 20.79 50.29
N LYS A 189 -2.52 20.50 49.86
CA LYS A 189 -1.36 20.35 50.77
C LYS A 189 -1.03 21.66 51.48
N GLU A 190 -1.07 22.77 50.75
CA GLU A 190 -0.76 24.11 51.28
C GLU A 190 -1.79 24.56 52.31
N ARG A 191 -3.09 24.46 52.00
CA ARG A 191 -4.19 24.72 52.96
C ARG A 191 -4.09 23.85 54.21
N LYS A 192 -3.68 22.58 54.08
CA LYS A 192 -3.44 21.70 55.25
C LYS A 192 -2.27 22.18 56.10
N LYS A 193 -1.19 22.67 55.49
CA LYS A 193 -0.04 23.25 56.21
C LYS A 193 -0.41 24.54 56.93
N GLU A 194 -1.14 25.45 56.28
CA GLU A 194 -1.64 26.68 56.92
C GLU A 194 -2.55 26.39 58.11
N ARG A 195 -3.59 25.56 57.93
CA ARG A 195 -4.48 25.17 59.04
C ARG A 195 -3.72 24.56 60.22
N LYS A 196 -2.67 23.77 59.98
CA LYS A 196 -1.81 23.22 61.04
C LYS A 196 -1.02 24.33 61.76
N LYS A 197 -0.48 25.32 61.02
CA LYS A 197 0.23 26.46 61.61
C LYS A 197 -0.71 27.34 62.45
N GLU A 198 -1.91 27.58 61.95
CA GLU A 198 -2.94 28.38 62.62
C GLU A 198 -3.38 27.74 63.94
N ARG A 199 -3.76 26.45 63.90
CA ARG A 199 -4.08 25.66 65.11
C ARG A 199 -2.96 25.66 66.15
N LYS A 200 -1.69 25.60 65.71
CA LYS A 200 -0.52 25.70 66.61
C LYS A 200 -0.40 27.09 67.25
N LYS A 201 -0.65 28.17 66.50
CA LYS A 201 -0.64 29.54 67.03
C LYS A 201 -1.78 29.75 68.04
N GLU A 202 -2.96 29.23 67.74
CA GLU A 202 -4.14 29.34 68.58
C GLU A 202 -3.96 28.59 69.91
N ARG A 203 -3.52 27.32 69.87
CA ARG A 203 -3.14 26.55 71.08
C ARG A 203 -2.08 27.25 71.93
N LYS A 204 -1.09 27.91 71.30
CA LYS A 204 -0.08 28.69 72.04
C LYS A 204 -0.68 29.92 72.72
N LYS A 205 -1.61 30.64 72.07
CA LYS A 205 -2.31 31.79 72.66
C LYS A 205 -3.19 31.35 73.84
N GLU A 206 -3.88 30.23 73.69
CA GLU A 206 -4.77 29.66 74.71
C GLU A 206 -3.99 29.23 75.96
N ARG A 207 -2.91 28.45 75.79
CA ARG A 207 -1.98 28.09 76.89
C ARG A 207 -1.40 29.31 77.61
N LYS A 208 -1.10 30.41 76.89
CA LYS A 208 -0.62 31.67 77.50
C LYS A 208 -1.72 32.36 78.33
N LYS A 209 -2.98 32.34 77.88
CA LYS A 209 -4.12 32.89 78.64
C LYS A 209 -4.37 32.06 79.90
N GLU A 210 -4.30 30.74 79.80
CA GLU A 210 -4.49 29.80 80.91
C GLU A 210 -3.43 30.00 82.01
N ARG A 211 -2.13 29.99 81.64
CA ARG A 211 -1.01 30.29 82.56
C ARG A 211 -1.17 31.66 83.24
N LYS A 212 -1.68 32.68 82.54
CA LYS A 212 -1.94 34.00 83.13
C LYS A 212 -3.09 33.96 84.15
N LYS A 213 -4.16 33.20 83.90
CA LYS A 213 -5.26 33.00 84.86
C LYS A 213 -4.78 32.25 86.10
N GLU A 214 -3.95 31.23 85.92
CA GLU A 214 -3.38 30.41 86.99
C GLU A 214 -2.47 31.24 87.91
N ARG A 215 -1.52 31.99 87.35
CA ARG A 215 -0.68 32.94 88.09
C ARG A 215 -1.48 33.98 88.86
N LYS A 216 -2.60 34.47 88.30
CA LYS A 216 -3.50 35.40 89.01
C LYS A 216 -4.21 34.72 90.19
N LYS A 217 -4.60 33.45 90.07
CA LYS A 217 -5.19 32.65 91.17
C LYS A 217 -4.17 32.40 92.28
N GLU A 218 -2.93 32.04 91.94
CA GLU A 218 -1.84 31.87 92.91
C GLU A 218 -1.54 33.17 93.66
N ARG A 219 -1.31 34.29 92.96
CA ARG A 219 -1.09 35.59 93.60
C ARG A 219 -2.23 36.00 94.54
N LYS A 220 -3.48 35.67 94.20
CA LYS A 220 -4.63 35.91 95.09
C LYS A 220 -4.62 35.01 96.33
N LYS A 221 -4.23 33.73 96.20
CA LYS A 221 -4.06 32.82 97.35
C LYS A 221 -2.92 33.27 98.26
N GLU A 222 -1.82 33.73 97.67
CA GLU A 222 -0.63 34.22 98.38
C GLU A 222 -0.93 35.49 99.17
N ARG A 223 -1.57 36.50 98.53
CA ARG A 223 -2.07 37.71 99.23
C ARG A 223 -3.05 37.40 100.36
N LYS A 224 -3.91 36.37 100.21
CA LYS A 224 -4.80 35.93 101.30
C LYS A 224 -4.02 35.29 102.45
N LYS A 225 -2.94 34.54 102.18
CA LYS A 225 -2.04 33.99 103.21
C LYS A 225 -1.27 35.09 103.93
N GLU A 226 -0.74 36.07 103.20
CA GLU A 226 -0.08 37.25 103.77
C GLU A 226 -1.02 38.05 104.67
N ARG A 227 -2.22 38.42 104.19
CA ARG A 227 -3.22 39.12 105.02
C ARG A 227 -3.61 38.33 106.29
N LYS A 228 -3.64 36.99 106.23
CA LYS A 228 -3.83 36.15 107.43
C LYS A 228 -2.64 36.19 108.38
N LYS A 229 -1.40 36.18 107.87
CA LYS A 229 -0.18 36.34 108.69
C LYS A 229 -0.11 37.72 109.35
N GLU A 230 -0.48 38.77 108.61
CA GLU A 230 -0.49 40.15 109.08
C GLU A 230 -1.59 40.38 110.13
N ARG A 231 -2.80 39.82 109.95
CA ARG A 231 -3.84 39.80 111.00
C ARG A 231 -3.37 39.08 112.26
N LYS A 232 -2.64 37.96 112.15
CA LYS A 232 -2.06 37.26 113.31
C LYS A 232 -0.98 38.10 114.01
N LYS A 233 -0.17 38.86 113.26
CA LYS A 233 0.79 39.82 113.84
C LYS A 233 0.11 40.97 114.57
N GLN A 234 -0.96 41.55 114.01
CA GLN A 234 -1.71 42.63 114.66
C GLN A 234 -2.45 42.18 115.92
N ILE A 235 -2.97 40.94 115.95
CA ILE A 235 -3.58 40.37 117.17
C ILE A 235 -2.51 40.14 118.25
N LYS A 236 -1.31 39.66 117.88
CA LYS A 236 -0.17 39.53 118.82
C LYS A 236 0.36 40.87 119.34
N ALA A 237 0.32 41.93 118.53
CA ALA A 237 0.75 43.26 118.94
C ALA A 237 -0.25 43.89 119.93
N LYS A 238 -1.56 43.73 119.70
CA LYS A 238 -2.61 44.23 120.63
C LYS A 238 -2.68 43.48 121.98
N GLN A 239 -2.03 42.33 122.11
CA GLN A 239 -1.91 41.60 123.38
C GLN A 239 -0.64 41.95 124.17
N LYS A 240 0.29 42.77 123.61
CA LYS A 240 1.54 43.16 124.26
C LYS A 240 1.52 44.53 124.94
N ASP A 241 0.44 45.31 124.77
CA ASP A 241 0.24 46.63 125.41
C ASP A 241 -0.72 46.59 126.62
N LYS A 242 -1.05 45.39 127.11
CA LYS A 242 -1.69 45.19 128.42
C LYS A 242 -0.71 44.43 129.28
N TYR A 243 0.13 45.16 130.03
CA TYR A 243 0.78 44.86 131.32
C TYR A 243 1.97 45.80 131.49
#